data_AF-A0A5J4TZV0-F1
#
_entry.id   AF-A0A5J4TZV0-F1
#
_cell.length_a   1.000
_cell.length_b   1.000
_cell.length_c   1.000
_cell.angle_alpha   90.00
_cell.angle_beta   90.00
_cell.angle_gamma   90.00
#
_symmetry.space_group_name_H-M   'P 1'
#
loop_
_entity.id
_entity.type
_entity.pdbx_description
1 polymer ?
#
loop_
_entity_poly.entity_id
_entity_poly.type
_entity_poly.pdbx_seq_one_letter_code
_entity_poly.pdbx_strand_id
1 'polypeptide(L)'
;MNKLTFLCHYIQSRLNDGTHRPMINLFKAEKLSFKQKNKQTKELQRYLNQRYILFSLFDRGITLDRESWFSVQPELISIHLSERLRCDVVLDAFCGAGGNAIQLAFTCHYVIAVDIDPQKIELAKYNARVYGVQERIEFIVV
;
A
#
# COMPACT_ATOMS: atom_id res chain seq x y z
N MET A 1 7.89 24.40 -22.22
CA MET A 1 9.06 24.01 -21.39
C MET A 1 8.71 24.24 -19.92
N ASN A 2 8.70 23.19 -19.10
CA ASN A 2 8.32 23.33 -17.68
C ASN A 2 9.48 23.92 -16.87
N LYS A 3 9.15 24.72 -15.84
CA LYS A 3 10.13 25.43 -14.98
C LYS A 3 11.24 24.53 -14.41
N LEU A 4 10.97 23.24 -14.19
CA LEU A 4 11.97 22.26 -13.75
C LEU A 4 13.07 21.98 -14.78
N THR A 5 12.73 21.96 -16.07
CA THR A 5 13.70 21.68 -17.14
C THR A 5 14.71 22.82 -17.28
N PHE A 6 14.24 24.05 -17.05
CA PHE A 6 15.07 25.26 -17.05
C PHE A 6 16.03 25.29 -15.85
N LEU A 7 15.53 24.97 -14.65
CA LEU A 7 16.35 24.89 -13.45
C LEU A 7 17.44 23.82 -13.60
N CYS A 8 17.08 22.65 -14.15
CA CYS A 8 18.03 21.56 -14.36
C CYS A 8 19.12 21.92 -15.40
N HIS A 9 18.79 22.58 -16.50
CA HIS A 9 19.78 23.07 -17.47
C HIS A 9 20.66 24.20 -16.91
N TYR A 10 20.06 25.14 -16.17
CA TYR A 10 20.79 26.26 -15.54
C TYR A 10 21.83 25.75 -14.53
N ILE A 11 21.44 24.79 -13.70
CA ILE A 11 22.34 24.11 -12.76
C ILE A 11 23.45 23.35 -13.51
N GLN A 12 23.11 22.65 -14.60
CA GLN A 12 24.09 21.86 -15.36
C GLN A 12 25.14 22.74 -16.06
N SER A 13 24.77 23.96 -16.46
CA SER A 13 25.71 24.95 -17.03
C SER A 13 26.71 25.53 -16.02
N ARG A 14 26.39 25.48 -14.71
CA ARG A 14 27.20 25.96 -13.57
C ARG A 14 28.02 24.86 -12.87
N LEU A 15 28.12 23.67 -13.49
CA LEU A 15 28.91 22.54 -12.98
C LEU A 15 30.14 22.23 -13.85
N ASN A 16 30.28 22.88 -15.02
CA ASN A 16 31.41 22.68 -15.96
C ASN A 16 32.67 23.47 -15.58
N ASP A 17 32.60 24.26 -14.52
CA ASP A 17 33.60 25.19 -13.98
C ASP A 17 34.44 24.57 -12.84
N GLY A 18 34.18 23.30 -12.47
CA GLY A 18 35.14 22.44 -11.75
C GLY A 18 35.47 22.79 -10.29
N THR A 19 34.99 23.89 -9.74
CA THR A 19 35.49 24.44 -8.45
C THR A 19 34.69 24.07 -7.21
N HIS A 20 33.56 23.37 -7.29
CA HIS A 20 32.74 23.07 -6.11
C HIS A 20 32.29 21.61 -5.98
N ARG A 21 33.21 20.75 -5.49
CA ARG A 21 32.92 19.36 -5.09
C ARG A 21 31.71 19.17 -4.15
N PRO A 22 31.39 20.08 -3.19
CA PRO A 22 30.21 19.94 -2.33
C PRO A 22 28.88 20.08 -3.08
N MET A 23 28.79 21.05 -4.00
CA MET A 23 27.60 21.31 -4.83
C MET A 23 27.32 20.16 -5.81
N ILE A 24 28.36 19.58 -6.42
CA ILE A 24 28.20 18.40 -7.30
C ILE A 24 27.59 17.22 -6.52
N ASN A 25 28.01 16.98 -5.28
CA ASN A 25 27.50 15.89 -4.46
C ASN A 25 26.05 16.15 -4.01
N LEU A 26 25.71 17.40 -3.68
CA LEU A 26 24.34 17.81 -3.34
C LEU A 26 23.39 17.61 -4.54
N PHE A 27 23.79 18.02 -5.74
CA PHE A 27 23.00 17.80 -6.96
C PHE A 27 22.88 16.33 -7.34
N LYS A 28 23.92 15.51 -7.12
CA LYS A 28 23.82 14.06 -7.29
C LYS A 28 22.80 13.44 -6.33
N ALA A 29 22.80 13.86 -5.06
CA ALA A 29 21.84 13.41 -4.06
C ALA A 29 20.40 13.81 -4.42
N GLU A 30 20.18 15.05 -4.88
CA GLU A 30 18.87 15.51 -5.35
C GLU A 30 18.39 14.73 -6.58
N LYS A 31 19.25 14.50 -7.58
CA LYS A 31 18.91 13.69 -8.76
C LYS A 31 18.59 12.23 -8.38
N LEU A 32 19.31 11.65 -7.42
CA LEU A 32 19.04 10.31 -6.91
C LEU A 32 17.70 10.25 -6.18
N SER A 33 17.42 11.21 -5.30
CA SER A 33 16.14 11.36 -4.60
C SER A 33 14.97 11.53 -5.58
N PHE A 34 15.14 12.37 -6.62
CA PHE A 34 14.15 12.55 -7.68
C PHE A 34 13.91 11.28 -8.50
N LYS A 35 14.97 10.55 -8.85
CA LYS A 35 14.87 9.28 -9.59
C LYS A 35 14.19 8.19 -8.75
N GLN A 36 14.47 8.13 -7.46
CA GLN A 36 13.82 7.21 -6.52
C GLN A 36 12.34 7.54 -6.34
N LYS A 37 12.00 8.82 -6.12
CA LYS A 37 10.61 9.29 -6.08
C LYS A 37 9.85 8.91 -7.35
N ASN A 38 10.42 9.15 -8.53
CA ASN A 38 9.80 8.78 -9.81
C ASN A 38 9.63 7.27 -10.00
N LYS A 39 10.56 6.46 -9.51
CA LYS A 39 10.42 4.99 -9.56
C LYS A 39 9.28 4.53 -8.64
N GLN A 40 9.21 5.06 -7.43
CA GLN A 40 8.13 4.75 -6.49
C GLN A 40 6.74 5.13 -7.02
N THR A 41 6.61 6.29 -7.68
CA THR A 41 5.33 6.67 -8.32
C THR A 41 4.94 5.73 -9.45
N LYS A 42 5.91 5.26 -10.25
CA LYS A 42 5.64 4.28 -11.31
C LYS A 42 5.18 2.92 -10.77
N GLU A 43 5.81 2.44 -9.70
CA GLU A 43 5.41 1.17 -9.07
C GLU A 43 4.01 1.28 -8.47
N LEU A 44 3.70 2.39 -7.79
CA LEU A 44 2.36 2.61 -7.25
C LEU A 44 1.31 2.71 -8.35
N GLN A 45 1.62 3.34 -9.49
CA GLN A 45 0.72 3.36 -10.65
C GLN A 45 0.38 1.96 -11.18
N ARG A 46 1.33 1.02 -11.14
CA ARG A 46 1.06 -0.37 -11.51
C ARG A 46 -0.01 -0.99 -10.61
N TYR A 47 0.09 -0.80 -9.29
CA TYR A 47 -0.89 -1.32 -8.34
C TYR A 47 -2.23 -0.58 -8.39
N LEU A 48 -2.23 0.73 -8.65
CA LEU A 48 -3.45 1.51 -8.89
C LEU A 48 -4.24 0.99 -10.10
N ASN A 49 -3.55 0.58 -11.17
CA ASN A 49 -4.19 -0.03 -12.33
C ASN A 49 -4.77 -1.43 -12.01
N GLN A 50 -4.26 -2.09 -10.96
CA GLN A 50 -4.71 -3.39 -10.48
C GLN A 50 -5.63 -3.28 -9.26
N ARG A 51 -6.06 -2.09 -8.87
CA ARG A 51 -6.82 -1.87 -7.63
C ARG A 51 -8.08 -2.74 -7.50
N TYR A 52 -8.77 -3.02 -8.62
CA TYR A 52 -9.95 -3.90 -8.63
C TYR A 52 -9.63 -5.38 -8.50
N ILE A 53 -8.38 -5.79 -8.77
CA ILE A 53 -7.89 -7.14 -8.50
C ILE A 53 -7.57 -7.30 -7.01
N LEU A 54 -7.08 -6.23 -6.38
CA LEU A 54 -6.81 -6.20 -4.93
C LEU A 54 -8.10 -6.14 -4.12
N PHE A 55 -9.04 -5.28 -4.52
CA PHE A 55 -10.38 -5.17 -3.94
C PHE A 55 -11.42 -4.86 -5.02
N SER A 56 -12.38 -5.75 -5.24
CA SER A 56 -13.49 -5.59 -6.17
C SER A 56 -14.36 -4.36 -5.84
N LEU A 57 -14.50 -4.02 -4.56
CA LEU A 57 -15.26 -2.86 -4.09
C LEU A 57 -14.40 -1.60 -3.93
N PHE A 58 -13.26 -1.49 -4.61
CA PHE A 58 -12.30 -0.40 -4.38
C PHE A 58 -12.94 1.00 -4.36
N ASP A 59 -13.79 1.31 -5.35
CA ASP A 59 -14.43 2.63 -5.48
C ASP A 59 -15.53 2.90 -4.45
N ARG A 60 -15.93 1.91 -3.63
CA ARG A 60 -16.85 2.10 -2.51
C ARG A 60 -16.17 2.63 -1.25
N GLY A 61 -14.91 3.02 -1.37
CA GLY A 61 -14.15 3.68 -0.31
C GLY A 61 -13.03 2.83 0.26
N ILE A 62 -12.49 1.83 -0.45
CA ILE A 62 -11.34 1.08 0.07
C ILE A 62 -10.13 2.01 0.22
N THR A 63 -9.43 1.86 1.34
CA THR A 63 -8.26 2.67 1.68
C THR A 63 -7.05 1.78 1.91
N LEU A 64 -5.94 2.15 1.29
CA LEU A 64 -4.65 1.47 1.41
C LEU A 64 -3.54 2.50 1.63
N ASP A 65 -2.72 2.27 2.65
CA ASP A 65 -1.45 2.97 2.79
C ASP A 65 -0.41 2.45 1.79
N ARG A 66 0.75 3.11 1.77
CA ARG A 66 1.82 2.81 0.82
C ARG A 66 2.24 1.35 0.87
N GLU A 67 2.39 0.76 2.04
CA GLU A 67 2.85 -0.63 2.17
C GLU A 67 1.77 -1.63 1.79
N SER A 68 0.51 -1.34 2.15
CA SER A 68 -0.65 -2.19 1.87
C SER A 68 -0.88 -2.38 0.37
N TRP A 69 -0.52 -1.39 -0.46
CA TRP A 69 -0.50 -1.54 -1.92
C TRP A 69 0.40 -2.67 -2.42
N PHE A 70 1.44 -3.03 -1.67
CA PHE A 70 2.39 -4.10 -2.04
C PHE A 70 2.13 -5.41 -1.29
N SER A 71 1.53 -5.36 -0.10
CA SER A 71 1.37 -6.52 0.77
C SER A 71 -0.01 -7.17 0.73
N VAL A 72 -1.06 -6.44 0.34
CA VAL A 72 -2.40 -7.02 0.27
C VAL A 72 -2.46 -8.15 -0.75
N GLN A 73 -3.00 -9.29 -0.33
CA GLN A 73 -3.26 -10.41 -1.21
C GLN A 73 -4.44 -10.11 -2.16
N PRO A 74 -4.32 -10.38 -3.47
CA PRO A 74 -5.42 -10.24 -4.42
C PRO A 74 -6.71 -10.93 -3.95
N GLU A 75 -7.85 -10.24 -4.09
CA GLU A 75 -9.13 -10.68 -3.51
C GLU A 75 -9.54 -12.09 -3.97
N LEU A 76 -9.34 -12.42 -5.25
CA LEU A 76 -9.66 -13.75 -5.79
C LEU A 76 -8.88 -14.87 -5.09
N ILE A 77 -7.63 -14.62 -4.71
CA ILE A 77 -6.81 -15.59 -3.98
C ILE A 77 -7.32 -15.71 -2.54
N SER A 78 -7.65 -14.58 -1.91
CA SER A 78 -8.21 -14.55 -0.56
C SER A 78 -9.56 -15.27 -0.46
N ILE A 79 -10.44 -15.10 -1.46
CA ILE A 79 -11.69 -15.88 -1.60
C ILE A 79 -11.36 -17.38 -1.67
N HIS A 80 -10.46 -17.77 -2.57
CA HIS A 80 -10.08 -19.17 -2.75
C HIS A 80 -9.51 -19.84 -1.48
N LEU A 81 -8.74 -19.08 -0.70
CA LEU A 81 -8.23 -19.55 0.60
C LEU A 81 -9.34 -19.63 1.64
N SER A 82 -10.18 -18.59 1.75
CA SER A 82 -11.27 -18.53 2.74
C SER A 82 -12.25 -19.69 2.61
N GLU A 83 -12.49 -20.17 1.39
CA GLU A 83 -13.32 -21.33 1.09
C GLU A 83 -12.74 -22.65 1.62
N ARG A 84 -11.40 -22.78 1.66
CA ARG A 84 -10.70 -23.97 2.18
C ARG A 84 -10.43 -23.92 3.67
N LEU A 85 -10.41 -22.72 4.24
CA LEU A 85 -10.13 -22.45 5.65
C LEU A 85 -11.41 -22.28 6.49
N ARG A 86 -12.58 -22.66 5.96
CA ARG A 86 -13.87 -22.64 6.68
C ARG A 86 -13.75 -23.32 8.05
N CYS A 87 -13.99 -22.55 9.10
CA CYS A 87 -14.02 -23.02 10.49
C CYS A 87 -14.86 -22.05 11.34
N ASP A 88 -15.07 -22.39 12.61
CA ASP A 88 -15.80 -21.51 13.52
C ASP A 88 -14.99 -20.25 13.84
N VAL A 89 -13.75 -20.39 14.29
CA VAL A 89 -12.87 -19.26 14.63
C VAL A 89 -11.55 -19.37 13.88
N VAL A 90 -11.10 -18.27 13.27
CA VAL A 90 -9.82 -18.18 12.56
C VAL A 90 -9.02 -16.97 13.02
N LEU A 91 -7.69 -17.14 13.09
CA LEU A 91 -6.74 -16.08 13.38
C LEU A 91 -6.05 -15.63 12.09
N ASP A 92 -6.18 -14.35 11.75
CA ASP A 92 -5.32 -13.65 10.80
C ASP A 92 -4.27 -12.87 11.59
N ALA A 93 -3.09 -13.47 11.78
CA ALA A 93 -2.06 -12.97 12.70
C ALA A 93 -1.30 -11.72 12.19
N PHE A 94 -1.45 -11.38 10.91
CA PHE A 94 -0.79 -10.24 10.26
C PHE A 94 -1.74 -9.62 9.23
N CYS A 95 -2.88 -9.10 9.72
CA CYS A 95 -4.02 -8.81 8.86
C CYS A 95 -3.79 -7.63 7.91
N GLY A 96 -2.82 -6.75 8.17
CA GLY A 96 -2.53 -5.58 7.36
C GLY A 96 -3.79 -4.73 7.15
N ALA A 97 -4.07 -4.34 5.90
CA ALA A 97 -5.29 -3.61 5.54
C ALA A 97 -6.56 -4.50 5.39
N GLY A 98 -6.51 -5.76 5.85
CA GLY A 98 -7.68 -6.63 6.01
C GLY A 98 -8.04 -7.51 4.82
N GLY A 99 -7.20 -7.63 3.78
CA GLY A 99 -7.55 -8.37 2.56
C GLY A 99 -7.96 -9.84 2.79
N ASN A 100 -7.24 -10.56 3.65
CA ASN A 100 -7.56 -11.95 4.01
C ASN A 100 -8.68 -12.01 5.06
N ALA A 101 -8.55 -11.25 6.16
CA ALA A 101 -9.56 -11.15 7.21
C ALA A 101 -10.99 -10.89 6.68
N ILE A 102 -11.14 -10.00 5.69
CA ILE A 102 -12.44 -9.71 5.08
C ILE A 102 -13.04 -10.95 4.40
N GLN A 103 -12.24 -11.70 3.64
CA GLN A 103 -12.74 -12.88 2.94
C GLN A 103 -13.00 -14.04 3.90
N LEU A 104 -12.14 -14.22 4.90
CA LEU A 104 -12.38 -15.17 6.00
C LEU A 104 -13.67 -14.86 6.76
N ALA A 105 -14.04 -13.58 6.91
CA ALA A 105 -15.27 -13.19 7.57
C ALA A 105 -16.54 -13.50 6.77
N PHE A 106 -16.45 -13.85 5.48
CA PHE A 106 -17.59 -14.40 4.74
C PHE A 106 -17.79 -15.90 4.99
N THR A 107 -16.72 -16.65 5.26
CA THR A 107 -16.76 -18.12 5.30
C THR A 107 -16.64 -18.72 6.71
N CYS A 108 -15.91 -18.09 7.62
CA CYS A 108 -15.77 -18.50 9.01
C CYS A 108 -16.83 -17.83 9.90
N HIS A 109 -17.10 -18.38 11.10
CA HIS A 109 -18.09 -17.77 12.01
C HIS A 109 -17.56 -16.45 12.62
N TYR A 110 -16.30 -16.46 13.06
CA TYR A 110 -15.62 -15.35 13.73
C TYR A 110 -14.14 -15.27 13.30
N VAL A 111 -13.63 -14.05 13.11
CA VAL A 111 -12.23 -13.80 12.73
C VAL A 111 -11.56 -12.96 13.80
N ILE A 112 -10.35 -13.34 14.21
CA ILE A 112 -9.48 -12.51 15.04
C ILE A 112 -8.38 -11.97 14.11
N ALA A 113 -8.38 -10.67 13.86
CA ALA A 113 -7.45 -9.98 12.98
C ALA A 113 -6.45 -9.16 13.81
N VAL A 114 -5.18 -9.51 13.70
CA VAL A 114 -4.08 -8.95 14.50
C VAL A 114 -3.09 -8.24 13.60
N ASP A 115 -2.64 -7.07 14.01
CA ASP A 115 -1.49 -6.40 13.41
C ASP A 115 -0.74 -5.59 14.47
N ILE A 116 0.57 -5.42 14.29
CA ILE A 116 1.41 -4.61 15.19
C ILE A 116 1.18 -3.12 14.97
N ASP A 117 0.80 -2.72 13.75
CA ASP A 117 0.59 -1.33 13.41
C ASP A 117 -0.90 -0.94 13.62
N PRO A 118 -1.20 -0.04 14.58
CA PRO A 118 -2.56 0.41 14.81
C PRO A 118 -3.20 1.07 13.59
N GLN A 119 -2.41 1.67 12.68
CA GLN A 119 -2.95 2.25 11.45
C GLN A 119 -3.47 1.17 10.50
N LYS A 120 -2.83 0.00 10.45
CA LYS A 120 -3.31 -1.16 9.68
C LYS A 120 -4.63 -1.64 10.20
N ILE A 121 -4.77 -1.73 11.52
CA ILE A 121 -6.04 -2.10 12.15
C ILE A 121 -7.17 -1.13 11.78
N GLU A 122 -6.93 0.17 11.80
CA GLU A 122 -7.95 1.14 11.39
C GLU A 122 -8.32 1.03 9.90
N LEU A 123 -7.33 0.78 9.02
CA LEU A 123 -7.59 0.49 7.61
C LEU A 123 -8.41 -0.80 7.42
N ALA A 124 -8.04 -1.87 8.13
CA ALA A 124 -8.74 -3.16 8.07
C ALA A 124 -10.18 -3.04 8.55
N LYS A 125 -10.44 -2.35 9.66
CA LYS A 125 -11.79 -2.05 10.16
C LYS A 125 -12.63 -1.32 9.11
N TYR A 126 -12.07 -0.26 8.53
CA TYR A 126 -12.77 0.54 7.54
C TYR A 126 -13.06 -0.26 6.25
N ASN A 127 -12.08 -0.99 5.73
CA ASN A 127 -12.27 -1.85 4.57
C ASN A 127 -13.29 -2.97 4.85
N ALA A 128 -13.27 -3.59 6.04
CA ALA A 128 -14.27 -4.58 6.44
C ALA A 128 -15.68 -4.01 6.55
N ARG A 129 -15.83 -2.73 6.93
CA ARG A 129 -17.10 -2.01 6.90
C ARG A 129 -17.64 -1.86 5.48
N VAL A 130 -16.77 -1.54 4.51
CA VAL A 130 -17.14 -1.42 3.08
C VAL A 130 -17.71 -2.75 2.55
N TYR A 131 -17.15 -3.88 2.99
CA TYR A 131 -17.63 -5.22 2.64
C TYR A 131 -18.80 -5.71 3.52
N GLY A 132 -19.18 -4.98 4.55
CA GLY A 132 -20.31 -5.32 5.43
C GLY A 132 -20.03 -6.47 6.42
N VAL A 133 -18.75 -6.79 6.67
CA VAL A 133 -18.35 -7.93 7.53
C VAL A 133 -17.65 -7.53 8.82
N GLN A 134 -17.51 -6.22 9.09
CA GLN A 134 -16.77 -5.72 10.26
C GLN A 134 -17.19 -6.40 11.57
N GLU A 135 -18.49 -6.57 11.82
CA GLU A 135 -19.02 -7.13 13.07
C GLU A 135 -18.67 -8.61 13.30
N ARG A 136 -18.10 -9.29 12.30
CA ARG A 136 -17.63 -10.68 12.40
C ARG A 136 -16.12 -10.77 12.68
N ILE A 137 -15.44 -9.63 12.83
CA ILE A 137 -13.99 -9.53 12.97
C ILE A 137 -13.66 -8.79 14.27
N GLU A 138 -12.90 -9.44 15.14
CA GLU A 138 -12.22 -8.80 16.27
C GLU A 138 -10.88 -8.25 15.82
N PHE A 139 -10.62 -6.97 16.10
CA PHE A 139 -9.38 -6.31 15.69
C PHE A 139 -8.51 -6.02 16.91
N ILE A 140 -7.28 -6.53 16.91
CA ILE A 140 -6.34 -6.43 18.03
C ILE A 140 -5.02 -5.82 17.55
N VAL A 141 -4.51 -4.85 18.32
CA VAL A 141 -3.15 -4.31 18.16
C VAL A 141 -2.25 -4.99 19.19
N VAL A 142 -1.08 -5.46 18.77
CA VAL A 142 -0.10 -6.18 19.63
C VAL A 142 1.26 -5.50 19.70
#